data_AF-A0A3P9CIF7-F1
#
_entry.id   AF-A0A3P9CIF7-F1
#
_cell.length_a   1.000
_cell.length_b   1.000
_cell.length_c   1.000
_cell.angle_alpha   90.00
_cell.angle_beta   90.00
_cell.angle_gamma   90.00
#
_symmetry.space_group_name_H-M   'P 1'
#
loop_
_entity.id
_entity.type
_entity.pdbx_description
1 polymer ?
#
loop_
_entity_poly.entity_id
_entity_poly.type
_entity_poly.pdbx_seq_one_letter_code
_entity_poly.pdbx_strand_id
1 'polypeptide(L)'
;MFSSVKEKNSGFNFGPPASTTKPSSSNGLTPLTAAPTTSVQPAFGTTTLTRDDNSEVTGSSETREPRPQFTFLARKEWPKGRTPRKSSGKSCQNGGQLKLESPWRNMDWTEERKTSLMETITSYRRSCEEVPQARVLLLGPVSSGKSSFISSVQSVFNGRVTNRAMVGSFSSGFTKKLQSFNIRGKKGEDHTGLVLCDTMGMSEDGMTGLTLHDILSVVKGHVPEGHKFSPDQPVSASETVGYVKRPSLKDKVHCVAFVVDASKITTYPKGLSTTFKQLRKHISDLGVHQVALLTHVDQVCLQTAKDVTGVYESRTIQDVMGKAAALLGMSTSYIVPVKNYSSELDLDVNTDVLLLSAVDHILQYADLYFQDNAPQNKELKTALDL
;
A
#
# COMPACT_ATOMS: atom_id res chain seq x y z
N MET A 1 31.01 55.55 -41.50
CA MET A 1 31.67 56.21 -40.35
C MET A 1 32.05 55.15 -39.33
N PHE A 2 33.19 55.31 -38.64
CA PHE A 2 33.76 54.36 -37.69
C PHE A 2 33.43 54.74 -36.24
N SER A 3 33.20 53.75 -35.37
CA SER A 3 33.95 53.46 -34.12
C SER A 3 33.29 52.22 -33.47
N SER A 4 33.91 51.06 -33.22
CA SER A 4 35.24 50.70 -32.70
C SER A 4 35.40 50.94 -31.19
N VAL A 5 35.53 49.83 -30.45
CA VAL A 5 36.55 49.46 -29.43
C VAL A 5 36.10 48.13 -28.80
N LYS A 6 36.91 47.15 -28.38
CA LYS A 6 38.17 46.50 -28.80
C LYS A 6 38.42 45.44 -27.71
N GLU A 7 38.82 44.23 -28.07
CA GLU A 7 39.11 43.14 -27.11
C GLU A 7 40.29 43.47 -26.18
N LYS A 8 40.42 42.70 -25.08
CA LYS A 8 41.71 42.03 -24.80
C LYS A 8 41.53 40.72 -24.03
N ASN A 9 42.17 39.67 -24.57
CA ASN A 9 42.29 38.33 -24.03
C ASN A 9 43.75 38.10 -23.58
N SER A 10 43.97 37.41 -22.46
CA SER A 10 45.27 36.79 -22.15
C SER A 10 45.14 35.84 -20.96
N GLY A 11 45.21 34.53 -21.20
CA GLY A 11 45.57 33.56 -20.17
C GLY A 11 47.07 33.29 -20.17
N PHE A 12 47.61 32.80 -19.06
CA PHE A 12 48.85 32.02 -19.03
C PHE A 12 48.81 31.01 -17.88
N ASN A 13 49.47 29.87 -18.09
CA ASN A 13 49.42 28.68 -17.25
C ASN A 13 50.85 28.23 -16.97
N PHE A 14 51.24 28.00 -15.70
CA PHE A 14 52.47 27.27 -15.34
C PHE A 14 52.38 26.66 -13.93
N GLY A 15 53.13 25.58 -13.71
CA GLY A 15 52.95 24.61 -12.61
C GLY A 15 53.72 24.88 -11.30
N PRO A 16 53.87 23.83 -10.45
CA PRO A 16 54.06 23.95 -8.99
C PRO A 16 55.52 23.78 -8.51
N PRO A 17 55.75 23.91 -7.18
CA PRO A 17 56.79 23.12 -6.52
C PRO A 17 56.43 22.45 -5.17
N ALA A 18 56.80 21.18 -5.06
CA ALA A 18 57.51 20.48 -3.97
C ALA A 18 57.25 20.75 -2.45
N SER A 19 56.71 19.71 -1.80
CA SER A 19 57.15 19.02 -0.55
C SER A 19 58.08 19.68 0.51
N THR A 20 57.64 19.60 1.77
CA THR A 20 58.43 19.42 3.04
C THR A 20 57.45 19.42 4.25
N THR A 21 57.63 18.78 5.42
CA THR A 21 58.45 17.65 5.92
C THR A 21 57.80 17.05 7.21
N LYS A 22 58.34 15.95 7.78
CA LYS A 22 58.17 15.53 9.21
C LYS A 22 59.52 15.65 9.94
N PRO A 23 59.54 15.77 11.29
CA PRO A 23 59.79 14.62 12.21
C PRO A 23 58.71 14.52 13.32
N SER A 24 58.28 13.36 13.86
CA SER A 24 58.91 12.46 14.86
C SER A 24 59.29 13.19 16.19
N SER A 25 59.12 12.62 17.39
CA SER A 25 59.20 11.21 17.80
C SER A 25 58.61 10.93 19.21
N SER A 26 58.30 9.64 19.50
CA SER A 26 58.64 8.86 20.74
C SER A 26 58.09 9.31 22.13
N ASN A 27 57.83 8.49 23.16
CA ASN A 27 57.90 7.04 23.47
C ASN A 27 56.78 6.73 24.52
N GLY A 28 56.43 5.48 24.91
CA GLY A 28 57.10 4.20 24.66
C GLY A 28 56.30 2.95 25.08
N LEU A 29 57.03 1.83 25.21
CA LEU A 29 56.57 0.44 25.32
C LEU A 29 56.22 0.01 26.78
N THR A 30 55.16 -0.79 27.05
CA THR A 30 55.05 -2.28 27.22
C THR A 30 55.91 -2.91 28.36
N PRO A 31 55.82 -4.21 28.77
CA PRO A 31 55.02 -5.36 28.28
C PRO A 31 54.48 -6.37 29.35
N LEU A 32 54.02 -7.55 28.87
CA LEU A 32 53.88 -8.88 29.54
C LEU A 32 52.55 -9.16 30.30
N THR A 33 51.92 -10.36 30.27
CA THR A 33 52.30 -11.66 29.64
C THR A 33 51.11 -12.59 29.31
N ALA A 34 51.29 -13.42 28.27
CA ALA A 34 50.87 -14.83 28.10
C ALA A 34 49.38 -15.29 28.09
N ALA A 35 49.13 -16.26 27.18
CA ALA A 35 47.90 -17.06 27.00
C ALA A 35 48.07 -18.47 27.69
N PRO A 36 47.28 -19.57 27.46
CA PRO A 36 46.68 -20.03 26.19
C PRO A 36 45.29 -20.75 26.20
N THR A 37 44.78 -20.85 24.97
CA THR A 37 43.88 -21.82 24.29
C THR A 37 43.40 -23.11 25.01
N THR A 38 42.08 -23.35 24.93
CA THR A 38 41.33 -24.60 24.60
C THR A 38 39.83 -24.28 24.77
N SER A 39 38.79 -24.88 24.16
CA SER A 39 38.46 -25.68 22.97
C SER A 39 37.10 -26.36 23.29
N VAL A 40 36.32 -26.74 22.27
CA VAL A 40 35.12 -27.63 22.34
C VAL A 40 33.76 -27.00 22.77
N GLN A 41 32.69 -27.60 22.23
CA GLN A 41 31.30 -27.15 22.09
C GLN A 41 30.37 -27.61 23.24
N PRO A 42 29.11 -27.13 23.32
CA PRO A 42 27.99 -27.91 23.80
C PRO A 42 27.28 -28.68 22.65
N ALA A 43 26.76 -29.87 22.98
CA ALA A 43 26.28 -30.85 22.00
C ALA A 43 24.88 -30.57 21.42
N PHE A 44 24.68 -30.98 20.17
CA PHE A 44 23.34 -31.24 19.60
C PHE A 44 22.89 -32.66 19.97
N GLY A 45 21.61 -32.82 20.30
CA GLY A 45 20.99 -34.13 20.49
C GLY A 45 20.64 -34.80 19.15
N THR A 46 21.02 -36.06 19.01
CA THR A 46 20.76 -36.87 17.79
C THR A 46 19.45 -37.64 17.90
N THR A 47 18.64 -37.62 16.85
CA THR A 47 17.73 -38.72 16.52
C THR A 47 18.02 -39.17 15.09
N THR A 48 18.58 -40.35 14.94
CA THR A 48 18.86 -41.00 13.66
C THR A 48 17.62 -41.68 13.11
N LEU A 49 17.34 -41.50 11.81
CA LEU A 49 16.87 -42.59 10.97
C LEU A 49 17.68 -42.62 9.68
N THR A 50 18.05 -43.84 9.32
CA THR A 50 19.04 -44.25 8.31
C THR A 50 18.67 -43.87 6.88
N ARG A 51 19.70 -43.64 6.06
CA ARG A 51 19.62 -43.76 4.61
C ARG A 51 20.97 -44.24 4.09
N ASP A 52 20.98 -45.45 3.53
CA ASP A 52 22.16 -46.05 2.94
C ASP A 52 22.46 -45.50 1.53
N ASP A 53 23.73 -45.62 1.18
CA ASP A 53 24.43 -45.69 -0.12
C ASP A 53 23.57 -45.81 -1.41
N ASN A 54 24.04 -45.41 -2.61
CA ASN A 54 25.43 -45.34 -3.07
C ASN A 54 25.62 -44.36 -4.25
N SER A 55 26.87 -44.10 -4.62
CA SER A 55 27.28 -43.54 -5.93
C SER A 55 27.13 -44.60 -7.06
N GLU A 56 27.34 -44.39 -8.37
CA GLU A 56 27.98 -43.34 -9.17
C GLU A 56 27.57 -43.51 -10.67
N VAL A 57 28.28 -42.84 -11.60
CA VAL A 57 28.43 -43.13 -13.05
C VAL A 57 27.56 -42.36 -14.06
N THR A 58 28.30 -41.82 -15.03
CA THR A 58 28.01 -41.05 -16.24
C THR A 58 27.07 -41.72 -17.27
N GLY A 59 26.37 -40.92 -18.10
CA GLY A 59 25.76 -41.43 -19.34
C GLY A 59 24.99 -40.40 -20.17
N SER A 60 25.44 -40.17 -21.40
CA SER A 60 24.97 -39.23 -22.41
C SER A 60 23.57 -39.44 -23.03
N SER A 61 23.02 -38.34 -23.56
CA SER A 61 22.19 -38.20 -24.79
C SER A 61 20.70 -38.64 -24.84
N GLU A 62 20.02 -38.01 -25.81
CA GLU A 62 18.69 -38.27 -26.40
C GLU A 62 17.40 -37.71 -25.77
N THR A 63 16.97 -36.61 -26.40
CA THR A 63 15.62 -36.11 -26.66
C THR A 63 14.46 -37.13 -26.60
N ARG A 64 13.39 -36.81 -25.85
CA ARG A 64 11.98 -37.12 -26.21
C ARG A 64 10.99 -36.36 -25.32
N GLU A 65 9.96 -35.77 -25.95
CA GLU A 65 8.81 -35.15 -25.26
C GLU A 65 7.87 -36.20 -24.63
N PRO A 66 7.26 -35.93 -23.46
CA PRO A 66 6.13 -36.71 -22.95
C PRO A 66 4.78 -36.08 -23.36
N ARG A 67 4.03 -36.76 -24.24
CA ARG A 67 2.59 -36.49 -24.42
C ARG A 67 1.79 -37.10 -23.26
N PRO A 68 0.88 -36.37 -22.59
CA PRO A 68 -0.08 -36.98 -21.67
C PRO A 68 -1.19 -37.71 -22.44
N GLN A 69 -1.40 -38.99 -22.10
CA GLN A 69 -2.53 -39.78 -22.62
C GLN A 69 -3.80 -39.45 -21.81
N PHE A 70 -4.84 -38.95 -22.48
CA PHE A 70 -6.17 -38.81 -21.88
C PHE A 70 -7.07 -39.98 -22.33
N THR A 71 -7.32 -40.91 -21.41
CA THR A 71 -8.31 -41.99 -21.59
C THR A 71 -9.72 -41.47 -21.30
N PHE A 72 -10.59 -41.51 -22.31
CA PHE A 72 -12.02 -41.25 -22.15
C PHE A 72 -12.67 -42.37 -21.35
N LEU A 73 -13.38 -42.02 -20.27
CA LEU A 73 -14.30 -42.92 -19.57
C LEU A 73 -15.76 -42.60 -19.91
N ALA A 74 -16.54 -43.66 -20.10
CA ALA A 74 -17.80 -43.59 -20.82
C ALA A 74 -18.99 -43.05 -20.00
N ARG A 75 -19.91 -42.45 -20.75
CA ARG A 75 -21.24 -41.97 -20.36
C ARG A 75 -22.06 -43.08 -19.69
N LYS A 76 -22.64 -42.82 -18.52
CA LYS A 76 -23.71 -43.66 -17.92
C LYS A 76 -25.04 -42.91 -17.97
N GLU A 77 -26.08 -43.61 -18.42
CA GLU A 77 -27.43 -43.07 -18.57
C GLU A 77 -28.26 -43.26 -17.29
N TRP A 78 -29.26 -42.40 -17.09
CA TRP A 78 -30.15 -42.38 -15.92
C TRP A 78 -31.52 -42.99 -16.27
N PRO A 79 -32.06 -43.95 -15.49
CA PRO A 79 -33.40 -44.48 -15.73
C PRO A 79 -34.51 -43.51 -15.26
N LYS A 80 -35.64 -43.52 -15.98
CA LYS A 80 -36.81 -42.66 -15.71
C LYS A 80 -37.74 -43.24 -14.63
N GLY A 81 -38.23 -42.37 -13.75
CA GLY A 81 -39.64 -42.38 -13.31
C GLY A 81 -39.96 -42.82 -11.89
N ARG A 82 -40.29 -41.84 -11.03
CA ARG A 82 -41.52 -41.78 -10.20
C ARG A 82 -41.61 -40.42 -9.49
N THR A 83 -42.82 -39.86 -9.40
CA THR A 83 -43.13 -38.64 -8.64
C THR A 83 -43.48 -38.97 -7.19
N PRO A 84 -43.31 -38.01 -6.25
CA PRO A 84 -44.46 -37.70 -5.40
C PRO A 84 -44.65 -36.22 -5.03
N ARG A 85 -45.94 -35.85 -4.94
CA ARG A 85 -46.60 -34.80 -4.11
C ARG A 85 -46.01 -33.38 -4.04
N LYS A 86 -46.86 -32.44 -4.47
CA LYS A 86 -46.82 -31.00 -4.13
C LYS A 86 -46.76 -30.79 -2.61
N SER A 87 -45.84 -29.95 -2.15
CA SER A 87 -45.99 -29.15 -0.93
C SER A 87 -45.97 -27.67 -1.33
N SER A 88 -46.90 -26.89 -0.80
CA SER A 88 -47.09 -25.48 -1.14
C SER A 88 -46.12 -24.59 -0.35
N GLY A 89 -44.86 -24.55 -0.79
CA GLY A 89 -43.89 -23.53 -0.37
C GLY A 89 -44.07 -22.25 -1.18
N LYS A 90 -44.22 -21.10 -0.52
CA LYS A 90 -44.37 -19.80 -1.19
C LYS A 90 -43.12 -19.47 -2.02
N SER A 91 -43.27 -19.49 -3.33
CA SER A 91 -42.31 -18.90 -4.28
C SER A 91 -42.33 -17.38 -4.12
N CYS A 92 -41.56 -16.84 -3.18
CA CYS A 92 -41.27 -15.41 -3.12
C CYS A 92 -40.25 -15.06 -4.22
N GLN A 93 -40.73 -14.97 -5.47
CA GLN A 93 -40.05 -14.16 -6.46
C GLN A 93 -40.19 -12.69 -6.03
N ASN A 94 -39.13 -12.13 -5.46
CA ASN A 94 -38.95 -10.68 -5.33
C ASN A 94 -37.62 -10.30 -5.98
N GLY A 95 -37.55 -10.51 -7.29
CA GLY A 95 -36.45 -10.05 -8.16
C GLY A 95 -36.66 -8.61 -8.64
N GLY A 96 -37.16 -7.71 -7.77
CA GLY A 96 -37.55 -6.35 -8.12
C GLY A 96 -36.88 -5.32 -7.22
N GLN A 97 -36.17 -4.36 -7.85
CA GLN A 97 -35.74 -3.08 -7.28
C GLN A 97 -34.62 -3.10 -6.22
N LEU A 98 -33.46 -3.67 -6.59
CA LEU A 98 -32.16 -3.45 -5.90
C LEU A 98 -31.40 -2.20 -6.39
N LYS A 99 -31.84 -1.62 -7.52
CA LYS A 99 -31.29 -0.40 -8.13
C LYS A 99 -32.15 0.81 -7.74
N LEU A 100 -31.51 1.89 -7.37
CA LEU A 100 -32.12 3.19 -7.04
C LEU A 100 -32.57 3.92 -8.32
N GLU A 101 -33.51 4.85 -8.18
CA GLU A 101 -34.03 5.66 -9.30
C GLU A 101 -33.03 6.70 -9.79
N SER A 102 -32.15 7.17 -8.90
CA SER A 102 -31.03 8.07 -9.21
C SER A 102 -29.79 7.67 -8.41
N PRO A 103 -28.58 7.92 -8.93
CA PRO A 103 -27.35 7.66 -8.19
C PRO A 103 -27.19 8.64 -7.02
N TRP A 104 -26.64 8.18 -5.89
CA TRP A 104 -26.37 9.07 -4.74
C TRP A 104 -25.04 9.85 -4.84
N ARG A 105 -24.23 9.57 -5.86
CA ARG A 105 -23.13 10.43 -6.35
C ARG A 105 -23.04 10.32 -7.86
N ASN A 106 -22.83 11.46 -8.52
CA ASN A 106 -22.64 11.49 -9.97
C ASN A 106 -21.18 11.19 -10.32
N MET A 107 -20.97 10.44 -11.40
CA MET A 107 -19.66 10.17 -11.98
C MET A 107 -19.78 10.04 -13.50
N ASP A 108 -18.81 10.61 -14.21
CA ASP A 108 -18.72 10.55 -15.66
C ASP A 108 -17.85 9.35 -16.06
N TRP A 109 -18.49 8.33 -16.63
CA TRP A 109 -17.88 7.05 -16.97
C TRP A 109 -17.30 7.06 -18.40
N THR A 110 -16.28 7.90 -18.64
CA THR A 110 -15.72 8.11 -19.99
C THR A 110 -14.19 8.09 -20.04
N GLU A 111 -13.62 7.82 -21.23
CA GLU A 111 -12.17 7.85 -21.46
C GLU A 111 -11.58 9.27 -21.33
N GLU A 112 -12.36 10.32 -21.61
CA GLU A 112 -11.96 11.71 -21.37
C GLU A 112 -11.83 11.99 -19.87
N ARG A 113 -12.79 11.52 -19.06
CA ARG A 113 -12.72 11.67 -17.60
C ARG A 113 -11.55 10.87 -17.00
N LYS A 114 -11.32 9.65 -17.48
CA LYS A 114 -10.13 8.84 -17.16
C LYS A 114 -8.84 9.58 -17.48
N THR A 115 -8.72 10.08 -18.70
CA THR A 115 -7.51 10.80 -19.17
C THR A 115 -7.27 12.07 -18.35
N SER A 116 -8.33 12.86 -18.11
CA SER A 116 -8.29 14.04 -17.24
C SER A 116 -7.81 13.71 -15.82
N LEU A 117 -8.34 12.64 -15.20
CA LEU A 117 -7.91 12.19 -13.88
C LEU A 117 -6.43 11.73 -13.86
N MET A 118 -6.01 10.97 -14.88
CA MET A 118 -4.61 10.55 -15.01
C MET A 118 -3.68 11.76 -15.15
N GLU A 119 -4.07 12.76 -15.92
CA GLU A 119 -3.33 14.02 -16.08
C GLU A 119 -3.28 14.81 -14.76
N THR A 120 -4.40 14.97 -14.05
CA THR A 120 -4.44 15.62 -12.73
C THR A 120 -3.50 14.95 -11.73
N ILE A 121 -3.51 13.62 -11.63
CA ILE A 121 -2.66 12.87 -10.70
C ILE A 121 -1.18 12.89 -11.13
N THR A 122 -0.90 12.90 -12.44
CA THR A 122 0.48 12.92 -12.95
C THR A 122 1.12 14.31 -12.84
N SER A 123 0.36 15.35 -13.17
CA SER A 123 0.77 16.76 -13.06
C SER A 123 0.72 17.31 -11.64
N TYR A 124 0.18 16.54 -10.68
CA TYR A 124 0.04 16.92 -9.28
C TYR A 124 1.33 17.51 -8.69
N ARG A 125 1.33 18.83 -8.53
CA ARG A 125 2.35 19.60 -7.81
C ARG A 125 1.73 20.18 -6.56
N ARG A 126 2.49 20.09 -5.49
CA ARG A 126 2.05 20.35 -4.12
C ARG A 126 2.30 21.82 -3.81
N SER A 127 1.48 22.43 -2.94
CA SER A 127 1.60 23.85 -2.57
C SER A 127 2.87 24.21 -1.77
N CYS A 128 3.69 23.22 -1.38
CA CYS A 128 4.91 23.41 -0.60
C CYS A 128 6.13 22.85 -1.35
N GLU A 129 7.13 23.68 -1.62
CA GLU A 129 8.34 23.30 -2.36
C GLU A 129 9.30 22.41 -1.57
N GLU A 130 9.28 22.47 -0.23
CA GLU A 130 10.23 21.75 0.65
C GLU A 130 10.11 20.22 0.60
N VAL A 131 9.02 19.69 0.04
CA VAL A 131 8.77 18.26 -0.02
C VAL A 131 8.47 17.84 -1.47
N PRO A 132 9.08 16.76 -1.98
CA PRO A 132 8.89 16.37 -3.37
C PRO A 132 7.55 15.64 -3.62
N GLN A 133 7.00 14.95 -2.61
CA GLN A 133 5.86 14.04 -2.77
C GLN A 133 4.89 14.08 -1.58
N ALA A 134 3.60 13.87 -1.83
CA ALA A 134 2.60 13.56 -0.83
C ALA A 134 2.69 12.07 -0.49
N ARG A 135 2.79 11.76 0.80
CA ARG A 135 2.85 10.38 1.31
C ARG A 135 1.53 10.02 1.98
N VAL A 136 0.86 8.99 1.46
CA VAL A 136 -0.45 8.54 1.91
C VAL A 136 -0.31 7.17 2.56
N LEU A 137 -0.74 7.02 3.81
CA LEU A 137 -0.66 5.75 4.53
C LEU A 137 -1.95 4.96 4.38
N LEU A 138 -1.86 3.72 3.89
CA LEU A 138 -3.01 2.81 3.85
C LEU A 138 -3.08 2.02 5.17
N LEU A 139 -4.14 2.21 5.95
CA LEU A 139 -4.38 1.49 7.21
C LEU A 139 -5.62 0.63 7.13
N GLY A 140 -5.65 -0.51 7.82
CA GLY A 140 -6.85 -1.34 7.91
C GLY A 140 -6.54 -2.83 8.08
N PRO A 141 -7.59 -3.67 8.20
CA PRO A 141 -7.44 -5.08 8.56
C PRO A 141 -6.58 -5.91 7.60
N VAL A 142 -6.12 -7.07 8.06
CA VAL A 142 -5.55 -8.09 7.16
C VAL A 142 -6.59 -8.45 6.09
N SER A 143 -6.14 -8.63 4.85
CA SER A 143 -7.00 -8.91 3.69
C SER A 143 -8.06 -7.82 3.37
N SER A 144 -7.90 -6.56 3.82
CA SER A 144 -8.83 -5.46 3.45
C SER A 144 -8.60 -4.85 2.06
N GLY A 145 -7.62 -5.33 1.29
CA GLY A 145 -7.36 -4.87 -0.08
C GLY A 145 -6.35 -3.72 -0.22
N LYS A 146 -5.65 -3.28 0.83
CA LYS A 146 -4.61 -2.22 0.78
C LYS A 146 -3.60 -2.40 -0.37
N SER A 147 -2.86 -3.52 -0.35
CA SER A 147 -1.85 -3.86 -1.34
C SER A 147 -2.43 -4.04 -2.75
N SER A 148 -3.67 -4.55 -2.82
CA SER A 148 -4.42 -4.72 -4.09
C SER A 148 -4.83 -3.38 -4.69
N PHE A 149 -5.23 -2.40 -3.87
CA PHE A 149 -5.51 -1.03 -4.32
C PHE A 149 -4.25 -0.38 -4.91
N ILE A 150 -3.10 -0.50 -4.24
CA ILE A 150 -1.82 0.02 -4.77
C ILE A 150 -1.45 -0.62 -6.10
N SER A 151 -1.51 -1.96 -6.21
CA SER A 151 -1.27 -2.67 -7.47
C SER A 151 -2.26 -2.25 -8.56
N SER A 152 -3.53 -2.03 -8.20
CA SER A 152 -4.57 -1.56 -9.14
C SER A 152 -4.25 -0.17 -9.68
N VAL A 153 -3.97 0.81 -8.79
CA VAL A 153 -3.58 2.17 -9.19
C VAL A 153 -2.32 2.14 -10.08
N GLN A 154 -1.28 1.40 -9.69
CA GLN A 154 -0.09 1.25 -10.52
C GLN A 154 -0.38 0.60 -11.88
N SER A 155 -1.37 -0.29 -11.97
CA SER A 155 -1.77 -0.92 -13.23
C SER A 155 -2.36 0.08 -14.22
N VAL A 156 -3.22 1.00 -13.75
CA VAL A 156 -3.79 2.07 -14.57
C VAL A 156 -2.68 2.92 -15.22
N PHE A 157 -1.71 3.37 -14.42
CA PHE A 157 -0.57 4.16 -14.93
C PHE A 157 0.40 3.35 -15.81
N ASN A 158 0.57 2.05 -15.55
CA ASN A 158 1.38 1.18 -16.40
C ASN A 158 0.68 0.80 -17.73
N GLY A 159 -0.63 1.09 -17.89
CA GLY A 159 -1.43 0.69 -19.04
C GLY A 159 -1.68 -0.82 -19.16
N ARG A 160 -1.48 -1.59 -18.08
CA ARG A 160 -1.70 -3.04 -18.01
C ARG A 160 -1.78 -3.51 -16.56
N VAL A 161 -2.48 -4.62 -16.30
CA VAL A 161 -2.55 -5.20 -14.95
C VAL A 161 -1.15 -5.64 -14.48
N THR A 162 -0.75 -5.16 -13.29
CA THR A 162 0.55 -5.43 -12.66
C THR A 162 0.42 -5.65 -11.16
N ASN A 163 0.74 -6.86 -10.69
CA ASN A 163 0.80 -7.18 -9.26
C ASN A 163 2.23 -6.90 -8.72
N ARG A 164 2.47 -5.65 -8.29
CA ARG A 164 3.77 -5.21 -7.75
C ARG A 164 3.85 -5.23 -6.22
N ALA A 165 2.76 -4.93 -5.53
CA ALA A 165 2.64 -5.28 -4.12
C ALA A 165 2.33 -6.78 -4.00
N MET A 166 2.82 -7.46 -2.96
CA MET A 166 2.53 -8.88 -2.75
C MET A 166 1.07 -9.07 -2.31
N VAL A 167 0.19 -9.27 -3.28
CA VAL A 167 -1.24 -9.55 -3.06
C VAL A 167 -1.45 -11.06 -2.91
N GLY A 168 -2.21 -11.46 -1.89
CA GLY A 168 -2.71 -12.83 -1.76
C GLY A 168 -3.51 -13.05 -0.49
N SER A 169 -4.15 -14.22 -0.40
CA SER A 169 -5.18 -14.55 0.59
C SER A 169 -4.72 -15.52 1.68
N PHE A 170 -3.62 -15.22 2.36
CA PHE A 170 -3.17 -15.99 3.55
C PHE A 170 -3.60 -15.31 4.85
N SER A 171 -3.98 -16.11 5.85
CA SER A 171 -4.48 -15.67 7.15
C SER A 171 -3.55 -14.76 7.94
N SER A 172 -2.23 -14.84 7.72
CA SER A 172 -1.22 -14.01 8.40
C SER A 172 -0.78 -12.74 7.64
N GLY A 173 -1.32 -12.51 6.43
CA GLY A 173 -0.96 -11.37 5.58
C GLY A 173 0.43 -11.46 4.92
N PHE A 174 0.56 -10.86 3.74
CA PHE A 174 1.79 -10.83 2.94
C PHE A 174 2.69 -9.64 3.29
N THR A 175 2.12 -8.45 3.43
CA THR A 175 2.84 -7.24 3.82
C THR A 175 3.27 -7.32 5.28
N LYS A 176 4.53 -7.69 5.52
CA LYS A 176 5.16 -7.72 6.86
C LYS A 176 6.07 -6.52 7.14
N LYS A 177 6.17 -5.59 6.18
CA LYS A 177 7.07 -4.43 6.21
C LYS A 177 6.32 -3.16 5.82
N LEU A 178 6.78 -2.01 6.30
CA LEU A 178 6.42 -0.72 5.70
C LEU A 178 7.01 -0.66 4.28
N GLN A 179 6.17 -0.42 3.27
CA GLN A 179 6.61 -0.32 1.88
C GLN A 179 6.02 0.90 1.17
N SER A 180 6.87 1.72 0.58
CA SER A 180 6.50 2.95 -0.15
C SER A 180 6.47 2.71 -1.66
N PHE A 181 5.30 2.88 -2.26
CA PHE A 181 5.06 2.72 -3.68
C PHE A 181 4.88 4.10 -4.34
N ASN A 182 5.94 4.55 -5.01
CA ASN A 182 5.87 5.69 -5.91
C ASN A 182 4.88 5.39 -7.04
N ILE A 183 3.89 6.26 -7.23
CA ILE A 183 3.10 6.26 -8.46
C ILE A 183 3.94 6.99 -9.54
N ARG A 184 3.96 6.45 -10.75
CA ARG A 184 4.72 6.99 -11.89
C ARG A 184 3.74 7.41 -12.97
N GLY A 185 4.06 8.48 -13.71
CA GLY A 185 3.32 8.86 -14.91
C GLY A 185 3.51 7.85 -16.06
N LYS A 186 3.23 8.27 -17.28
CA LYS A 186 3.47 7.42 -18.45
C LYS A 186 4.97 7.17 -18.62
N LYS A 187 5.30 6.07 -19.31
CA LYS A 187 6.66 5.51 -19.42
C LYS A 187 7.65 6.50 -20.04
N GLY A 188 8.37 7.24 -19.20
CA GLY A 188 9.34 8.27 -19.59
C GLY A 188 9.24 9.57 -18.79
N GLU A 189 8.14 9.79 -18.08
CA GLU A 189 7.93 10.95 -17.23
C GLU A 189 8.51 10.75 -15.81
N ASP A 190 8.73 11.88 -15.13
CA ASP A 190 9.16 11.92 -13.74
C ASP A 190 8.18 11.21 -12.79
N HIS A 191 8.65 10.97 -11.57
CA HIS A 191 7.80 10.47 -10.49
C HIS A 191 6.62 11.42 -10.25
N THR A 192 5.40 10.89 -10.13
CA THR A 192 4.27 11.71 -9.69
C THR A 192 4.55 12.24 -8.27
N GLY A 193 3.90 13.34 -7.91
CA GLY A 193 3.92 13.87 -6.56
C GLY A 193 3.25 12.97 -5.50
N LEU A 194 3.03 11.67 -5.75
CA LEU A 194 2.30 10.74 -4.89
C LEU A 194 3.08 9.46 -4.56
N VAL A 195 3.11 9.13 -3.27
CA VAL A 195 3.59 7.86 -2.70
C VAL A 195 2.47 7.23 -1.88
N LEU A 196 2.11 5.99 -2.21
CA LEU A 196 1.22 5.16 -1.39
C LEU A 196 2.08 4.25 -0.49
N CYS A 197 1.90 4.33 0.82
CA CYS A 197 2.59 3.48 1.79
C CYS A 197 1.69 2.33 2.22
N ASP A 198 2.08 1.09 1.88
CA ASP A 198 1.45 -0.13 2.40
C ASP A 198 2.03 -0.50 3.76
N THR A 199 1.20 -1.08 4.61
CA THR A 199 1.61 -1.59 5.92
C THR A 199 1.00 -2.95 6.21
N MET A 200 1.56 -3.62 7.20
CA MET A 200 0.96 -4.82 7.77
C MET A 200 -0.49 -4.55 8.19
N GLY A 201 -1.35 -5.54 7.98
CA GLY A 201 -2.74 -5.44 8.38
C GLY A 201 -2.86 -5.26 9.88
N MET A 202 -3.78 -4.38 10.28
CA MET A 202 -4.24 -4.35 11.67
C MET A 202 -4.90 -5.69 12.00
N SER A 203 -4.58 -6.24 13.16
CA SER A 203 -5.22 -7.42 13.71
C SER A 203 -5.93 -7.04 15.02
N GLU A 204 -6.86 -7.90 15.43
CA GLU A 204 -7.77 -7.69 16.55
C GLU A 204 -7.22 -8.22 17.87
N ASP A 205 -6.43 -9.29 17.83
CA ASP A 205 -6.13 -10.14 18.98
C ASP A 205 -5.08 -9.57 19.95
N GLY A 206 -4.42 -8.47 19.59
CA GLY A 206 -3.30 -7.90 20.35
C GLY A 206 -2.02 -8.76 20.36
N MET A 207 -2.09 -9.96 19.78
CA MET A 207 -1.00 -10.94 19.66
C MET A 207 -0.32 -10.86 18.29
N THR A 208 -1.00 -10.25 17.31
CA THR A 208 -0.50 -10.00 15.95
C THR A 208 -0.87 -8.59 15.49
N GLY A 209 -0.21 -8.06 14.46
CA GLY A 209 -0.55 -6.76 13.86
C GLY A 209 0.32 -5.57 14.30
N LEU A 210 -0.11 -4.36 13.90
CA LEU A 210 0.50 -3.08 14.27
C LEU A 210 -0.07 -2.57 15.60
N THR A 211 0.78 -2.09 16.50
CA THR A 211 0.31 -1.33 17.67
C THR A 211 -0.09 0.10 17.28
N LEU A 212 -0.89 0.75 18.13
CA LEU A 212 -1.17 2.19 18.00
C LEU A 212 0.12 3.03 17.99
N HIS A 213 1.12 2.64 18.77
CA HIS A 213 2.42 3.33 18.82
C HIS A 213 3.17 3.24 17.49
N ASP A 214 3.19 2.06 16.86
CA ASP A 214 3.83 1.85 15.57
C ASP A 214 3.19 2.73 14.49
N ILE A 215 1.86 2.73 14.42
CA ILE A 215 1.11 3.52 13.43
C ILE A 215 1.40 5.01 13.59
N LEU A 216 1.36 5.53 14.82
CA LEU A 216 1.68 6.94 15.08
C LEU A 216 3.15 7.26 14.80
N SER A 217 4.06 6.30 14.99
CA SER A 217 5.47 6.45 14.63
C SER A 217 5.67 6.49 13.10
N VAL A 218 4.92 5.70 12.33
CA VAL A 218 4.89 5.79 10.86
C VAL A 218 4.32 7.13 10.41
N VAL A 219 3.17 7.57 10.97
CA VAL A 219 2.54 8.85 10.60
C VAL A 219 3.46 10.04 10.86
N LYS A 220 4.18 10.03 11.98
CA LYS A 220 5.20 11.03 12.33
C LYS A 220 6.48 10.95 11.48
N GLY A 221 6.68 9.91 10.66
CA GLY A 221 7.86 9.73 9.83
C GLY A 221 9.08 9.15 10.54
N HIS A 222 8.92 8.57 11.74
CA HIS A 222 10.03 7.99 12.51
C HIS A 222 10.49 6.61 12.00
N VAL A 223 9.60 5.87 11.34
CA VAL A 223 9.84 4.50 10.90
C VAL A 223 10.53 4.47 9.53
N PRO A 224 11.68 3.81 9.36
CA PRO A 224 12.36 3.72 8.09
C PRO A 224 11.65 2.78 7.09
N GLU A 225 11.87 3.04 5.81
CA GLU A 225 11.40 2.19 4.71
C GLU A 225 11.89 0.73 4.88
N GLY A 226 11.00 -0.24 4.63
CA GLY A 226 11.33 -1.66 4.76
C GLY A 226 11.40 -2.20 6.20
N HIS A 227 11.13 -1.37 7.22
CA HIS A 227 11.01 -1.82 8.61
C HIS A 227 9.97 -2.93 8.74
N LYS A 228 10.31 -4.01 9.44
CA LYS A 228 9.43 -5.16 9.69
C LYS A 228 8.85 -5.06 11.10
N PHE A 229 7.53 -4.92 11.18
CA PHE A 229 6.83 -4.81 12.46
C PHE A 229 6.74 -6.16 13.18
N SER A 230 6.81 -6.14 14.51
CA SER A 230 6.58 -7.30 15.38
C SER A 230 5.80 -6.85 16.62
N PRO A 231 4.75 -7.56 17.07
CA PRO A 231 4.02 -7.23 18.30
C PRO A 231 4.93 -7.20 19.53
N ASP A 232 5.88 -8.14 19.60
CA ASP A 232 6.85 -8.28 20.70
C ASP A 232 7.93 -7.19 20.72
N GLN A 233 8.07 -6.42 19.63
CA GLN A 233 9.07 -5.37 19.46
C GLN A 233 8.42 -4.15 18.76
N PRO A 234 7.63 -3.35 19.50
CA PRO A 234 7.12 -2.07 19.00
C PRO A 234 8.26 -1.14 18.58
N VAL A 235 7.96 -0.23 17.66
CA VAL A 235 8.90 0.78 17.19
C VAL A 235 9.42 1.60 18.38
N SER A 236 10.74 1.67 18.54
CA SER A 236 11.41 2.39 19.63
C SER A 236 12.66 3.13 19.12
N ALA A 237 12.95 4.31 19.68
CA ALA A 237 14.06 5.16 19.22
C ALA A 237 15.46 4.61 19.55
N SER A 238 15.54 3.58 20.41
CA SER A 238 16.75 2.90 20.85
C SER A 238 17.03 1.60 20.10
N GLU A 239 16.00 0.81 19.77
CA GLU A 239 16.16 -0.55 19.24
C GLU A 239 15.81 -0.65 17.75
N THR A 240 14.99 0.26 17.23
CA THR A 240 14.63 0.25 15.81
C THR A 240 15.81 0.73 14.96
N VAL A 241 16.44 -0.22 14.27
CA VAL A 241 17.50 0.04 13.29
C VAL A 241 16.98 1.03 12.22
N GLY A 242 17.70 2.15 12.06
CA GLY A 242 17.34 3.21 11.11
C GLY A 242 16.26 4.19 11.58
N TYR A 243 15.88 4.18 12.87
CA TYR A 243 14.88 5.12 13.42
C TYR A 243 15.22 6.59 13.14
N VAL A 244 14.29 7.31 12.51
CA VAL A 244 14.46 8.73 12.15
C VAL A 244 14.14 9.59 13.37
N LYS A 245 15.16 9.99 14.13
CA LYS A 245 15.01 10.76 15.38
C LYS A 245 14.30 12.11 15.19
N ARG A 246 14.57 12.81 14.08
CA ARG A 246 14.01 14.13 13.77
C ARG A 246 13.46 14.13 12.33
N PRO A 247 12.25 13.59 12.10
CA PRO A 247 11.67 13.51 10.76
C PRO A 247 11.33 14.89 10.22
N SER A 248 11.76 15.14 9.00
CA SER A 248 11.41 16.33 8.22
C SER A 248 10.01 16.18 7.61
N LEU A 249 9.46 17.25 7.02
CA LEU A 249 8.10 17.21 6.47
C LEU A 249 7.93 16.11 5.40
N LYS A 250 8.98 15.86 4.58
CA LYS A 250 8.98 14.80 3.57
C LYS A 250 8.91 13.37 4.12
N ASP A 251 9.33 13.16 5.37
CA ASP A 251 9.36 11.83 5.97
C ASP A 251 7.98 11.47 6.55
N LYS A 252 7.15 12.48 6.86
CA LYS A 252 5.82 12.35 7.46
C LYS A 252 4.78 11.79 6.48
N VAL A 253 3.67 11.31 7.05
CA VAL A 253 2.44 11.02 6.33
C VAL A 253 1.58 12.28 6.27
N HIS A 254 0.98 12.52 5.11
CA HIS A 254 0.24 13.74 4.77
C HIS A 254 -1.27 13.50 4.70
N CYS A 255 -1.67 12.26 4.40
CA CYS A 255 -3.06 11.80 4.43
C CYS A 255 -3.10 10.32 4.84
N VAL A 256 -4.13 9.90 5.57
CA VAL A 256 -4.35 8.48 5.92
C VAL A 256 -5.62 8.00 5.24
N ALA A 257 -5.53 6.87 4.53
CA ALA A 257 -6.69 6.20 3.94
C ALA A 257 -6.98 4.89 4.68
N PHE A 258 -8.14 4.83 5.34
CA PHE A 258 -8.63 3.60 5.98
C PHE A 258 -9.26 2.68 4.94
N VAL A 259 -8.73 1.46 4.79
CA VAL A 259 -9.16 0.50 3.79
C VAL A 259 -9.93 -0.63 4.46
N VAL A 260 -11.21 -0.77 4.15
CA VAL A 260 -12.13 -1.78 4.70
C VAL A 260 -12.81 -2.56 3.58
N ASP A 261 -13.01 -3.86 3.81
CA ASP A 261 -13.62 -4.78 2.85
C ASP A 261 -15.15 -4.79 3.00
N ALA A 262 -15.86 -4.51 1.91
CA ALA A 262 -17.33 -4.52 1.84
C ALA A 262 -17.95 -5.88 2.24
N SER A 263 -17.36 -6.98 1.78
CA SER A 263 -17.85 -8.34 2.06
C SER A 263 -17.72 -8.71 3.55
N LYS A 264 -16.74 -8.12 4.24
CA LYS A 264 -16.44 -8.38 5.65
C LYS A 264 -17.01 -7.33 6.62
N ILE A 265 -17.73 -6.31 6.12
CA ILE A 265 -18.11 -5.15 6.94
C ILE A 265 -18.94 -5.52 8.18
N THR A 266 -19.77 -6.56 8.08
CA THR A 266 -20.62 -7.08 9.18
C THR A 266 -19.96 -8.20 9.99
N THR A 267 -18.88 -8.79 9.48
CA THR A 267 -18.10 -9.82 10.20
C THR A 267 -16.96 -9.22 11.02
N TYR A 268 -16.64 -7.94 10.81
CA TYR A 268 -15.66 -7.25 11.64
C TYR A 268 -16.10 -7.20 13.11
N PRO A 269 -15.15 -7.32 14.03
CA PRO A 269 -15.41 -7.32 15.46
C PRO A 269 -15.82 -5.94 15.95
N LYS A 270 -16.52 -5.91 17.09
CA LYS A 270 -16.90 -4.65 17.76
C LYS A 270 -15.67 -3.85 18.21
N GLY A 271 -14.59 -4.53 18.63
CA GLY A 271 -13.34 -3.91 19.08
C GLY A 271 -12.62 -3.11 18.00
N LEU A 272 -12.76 -3.47 16.72
CA LEU A 272 -12.12 -2.74 15.61
C LEU A 272 -12.70 -1.31 15.47
N SER A 273 -13.99 -1.10 15.76
CA SER A 273 -14.56 0.26 15.75
C SER A 273 -13.93 1.17 16.80
N THR A 274 -13.63 0.64 18.00
CA THR A 274 -12.92 1.39 19.04
C THR A 274 -11.48 1.70 18.64
N THR A 275 -10.76 0.75 18.04
CA THR A 275 -9.39 0.98 17.53
C THR A 275 -9.36 2.03 16.43
N PHE A 276 -10.30 2.00 15.47
CA PHE A 276 -10.41 3.06 14.46
C PHE A 276 -10.72 4.42 15.06
N LYS A 277 -11.62 4.52 16.05
CA LYS A 277 -11.94 5.79 16.72
C LYS A 277 -10.73 6.37 17.46
N GLN A 278 -9.96 5.53 18.16
CA GLN A 278 -8.72 5.95 18.84
C GLN A 278 -7.66 6.42 17.84
N LEU A 279 -7.40 5.63 16.78
CA LEU A 279 -6.48 6.02 15.70
C LEU A 279 -6.89 7.35 15.07
N ARG A 280 -8.16 7.49 14.70
CA ARG A 280 -8.67 8.70 14.05
C ARG A 280 -8.52 9.94 14.90
N LYS A 281 -8.75 9.82 16.21
CA LYS A 281 -8.48 10.91 17.16
C LYS A 281 -7.00 11.30 17.11
N HIS A 282 -6.08 10.37 17.35
CA HIS A 282 -4.65 10.67 17.38
C HIS A 282 -4.08 11.16 16.04
N ILE A 283 -4.59 10.70 14.90
CA ILE A 283 -4.19 11.18 13.57
C ILE A 283 -4.73 12.61 13.34
N SER A 284 -5.94 12.92 13.82
CA SER A 284 -6.50 14.27 13.82
C SER A 284 -5.74 15.21 14.76
N ASP A 285 -5.30 14.74 15.93
CA ASP A 285 -4.46 15.51 16.88
C ASP A 285 -3.09 15.86 16.27
N LEU A 286 -2.61 15.08 15.28
CA LEU A 286 -1.41 15.36 14.48
C LEU A 286 -1.69 16.29 13.27
N GLY A 287 -2.92 16.76 13.10
CA GLY A 287 -3.34 17.60 11.98
C GLY A 287 -3.38 16.88 10.64
N VAL A 288 -3.37 15.54 10.62
CA VAL A 288 -3.35 14.74 9.38
C VAL A 288 -4.77 14.40 8.95
N HIS A 289 -5.08 14.70 7.68
CA HIS A 289 -6.40 14.44 7.09
C HIS A 289 -6.62 12.97 6.75
N GLN A 290 -7.90 12.56 6.74
CA GLN A 290 -8.29 11.15 6.79
C GLN A 290 -9.48 10.86 5.86
N VAL A 291 -9.31 9.86 5.00
CA VAL A 291 -10.34 9.33 4.09
C VAL A 291 -10.51 7.83 4.29
N ALA A 292 -11.51 7.22 3.64
CA ALA A 292 -11.69 5.78 3.64
C ALA A 292 -11.97 5.21 2.25
N LEU A 293 -11.47 4.01 2.01
CA LEU A 293 -11.70 3.20 0.83
C LEU A 293 -12.50 1.95 1.22
N LEU A 294 -13.65 1.77 0.57
CA LEU A 294 -14.46 0.57 0.69
C LEU A 294 -14.15 -0.34 -0.49
N THR A 295 -13.36 -1.39 -0.28
CA THR A 295 -12.92 -2.34 -1.32
C THR A 295 -13.93 -3.48 -1.49
N HIS A 296 -13.76 -4.29 -2.55
CA HIS A 296 -14.55 -5.51 -2.80
C HIS A 296 -16.07 -5.26 -2.97
N VAL A 297 -16.45 -4.09 -3.49
CA VAL A 297 -17.86 -3.71 -3.71
C VAL A 297 -18.56 -4.58 -4.76
N ASP A 298 -17.78 -5.15 -5.68
CA ASP A 298 -18.17 -6.20 -6.61
C ASP A 298 -18.64 -7.49 -5.90
N GLN A 299 -18.04 -7.86 -4.77
CA GLN A 299 -18.36 -9.10 -4.07
C GLN A 299 -19.70 -9.04 -3.32
N VAL A 300 -20.16 -7.85 -2.95
CA VAL A 300 -21.45 -7.65 -2.27
C VAL A 300 -22.60 -7.36 -3.23
N CYS A 301 -22.34 -7.00 -4.49
CA CYS A 301 -23.38 -6.70 -5.47
C CYS A 301 -23.06 -7.29 -6.85
N LEU A 302 -23.77 -8.35 -7.23
CA LEU A 302 -23.65 -9.00 -8.54
C LEU A 302 -23.95 -8.09 -9.74
N GLN A 303 -24.69 -7.00 -9.55
CA GLN A 303 -24.90 -6.00 -10.61
C GLN A 303 -23.62 -5.17 -10.79
N THR A 304 -23.07 -4.64 -9.70
CA THR A 304 -21.80 -3.88 -9.71
C THR A 304 -20.59 -4.73 -10.12
N ALA A 305 -20.62 -6.03 -9.86
CA ALA A 305 -19.59 -6.97 -10.34
C ALA A 305 -19.55 -7.06 -11.88
N LYS A 306 -20.71 -6.97 -12.54
CA LYS A 306 -20.84 -7.02 -14.00
C LYS A 306 -20.62 -5.65 -14.64
N ASP A 307 -21.08 -4.59 -13.97
CA ASP A 307 -21.02 -3.22 -14.44
C ASP A 307 -20.77 -2.28 -13.25
N VAL A 308 -19.52 -1.82 -13.12
CA VAL A 308 -19.09 -0.98 -12.02
C VAL A 308 -19.72 0.41 -12.05
N THR A 309 -20.29 0.86 -13.17
CA THR A 309 -20.96 2.17 -13.25
C THR A 309 -22.16 2.27 -12.29
N GLY A 310 -22.84 1.14 -12.04
CA GLY A 310 -23.93 1.02 -11.08
C GLY A 310 -23.51 1.04 -9.60
N VAL A 311 -22.23 1.27 -9.27
CA VAL A 311 -21.72 1.33 -7.88
C VAL A 311 -22.46 2.35 -7.02
N TYR A 312 -22.86 3.50 -7.61
CA TYR A 312 -23.61 4.57 -6.93
C TYR A 312 -25.13 4.50 -7.12
N GLU A 313 -25.63 3.44 -7.75
CA GLU A 313 -27.07 3.18 -7.93
C GLU A 313 -27.52 1.93 -7.15
N SER A 314 -26.59 1.14 -6.62
CA SER A 314 -26.84 -0.10 -5.89
C SER A 314 -27.22 0.16 -4.43
N ARG A 315 -28.48 -0.12 -4.05
CA ARG A 315 -28.93 0.03 -2.65
C ARG A 315 -28.10 -0.82 -1.69
N THR A 316 -27.68 -2.02 -2.10
CA THR A 316 -26.79 -2.87 -1.30
C THR A 316 -25.47 -2.18 -0.96
N ILE A 317 -24.87 -1.47 -1.92
CA ILE A 317 -23.61 -0.74 -1.69
C ILE A 317 -23.88 0.50 -0.82
N GLN A 318 -25.02 1.18 -0.98
CA GLN A 318 -25.44 2.29 -0.11
C GLN A 318 -25.54 1.84 1.36
N ASP A 319 -26.15 0.68 1.63
CA ASP A 319 -26.28 0.12 2.98
C ASP A 319 -24.92 -0.31 3.57
N VAL A 320 -24.03 -0.89 2.75
CA VAL A 320 -22.67 -1.25 3.16
C VAL A 320 -21.83 0.01 3.45
N MET A 321 -21.99 1.08 2.67
CA MET A 321 -21.37 2.39 2.92
C MET A 321 -21.82 2.98 4.26
N GLY A 322 -23.11 2.86 4.61
CA GLY A 322 -23.63 3.25 5.93
C GLY A 322 -23.01 2.44 7.08
N LYS A 323 -22.81 1.12 6.89
CA LYS A 323 -22.12 0.25 7.87
C LYS A 323 -20.64 0.61 8.01
N ALA A 324 -19.96 0.93 6.91
CA ALA A 324 -18.56 1.40 6.94
C ALA A 324 -18.42 2.75 7.66
N ALA A 325 -19.35 3.68 7.43
CA ALA A 325 -19.44 4.94 8.16
C ALA A 325 -19.60 4.72 9.67
N ALA A 326 -20.49 3.82 10.10
CA ALA A 326 -20.67 3.48 11.51
C ALA A 326 -19.43 2.80 12.13
N LEU A 327 -18.78 1.88 11.40
CA LEU A 327 -17.57 1.17 11.84
C LEU A 327 -16.41 2.15 12.08
N LEU A 328 -16.11 3.00 11.10
CA LEU A 328 -15.02 3.98 11.12
C LEU A 328 -15.36 5.24 11.94
N GLY A 329 -16.64 5.49 12.20
CA GLY A 329 -17.16 6.74 12.78
C GLY A 329 -17.04 7.94 11.85
N MET A 330 -16.99 7.73 10.53
CA MET A 330 -16.79 8.77 9.51
C MET A 330 -18.12 9.13 8.85
N SER A 331 -18.28 10.38 8.40
CA SER A 331 -19.37 10.69 7.46
C SER A 331 -19.17 9.90 6.17
N THR A 332 -20.27 9.44 5.57
CA THR A 332 -20.25 8.72 4.28
C THR A 332 -19.53 9.51 3.19
N SER A 333 -19.55 10.85 3.24
CA SER A 333 -18.85 11.75 2.31
C SER A 333 -17.33 11.53 2.21
N TYR A 334 -16.69 11.00 3.26
CA TYR A 334 -15.23 10.72 3.29
C TYR A 334 -14.88 9.30 2.83
N ILE A 335 -15.89 8.49 2.49
CA ILE A 335 -15.75 7.10 2.09
C ILE A 335 -15.93 7.01 0.58
N VAL A 336 -15.01 6.33 -0.10
CA VAL A 336 -15.04 6.07 -1.54
C VAL A 336 -15.11 4.56 -1.80
N PRO A 337 -16.19 4.04 -2.41
CA PRO A 337 -16.21 2.66 -2.91
C PRO A 337 -15.22 2.49 -4.06
N VAL A 338 -14.46 1.39 -4.05
CA VAL A 338 -13.50 1.05 -5.10
C VAL A 338 -13.59 -0.43 -5.47
N LYS A 339 -13.47 -0.72 -6.77
CA LYS A 339 -13.22 -2.06 -7.28
C LYS A 339 -11.73 -2.15 -7.63
N ASN A 340 -11.03 -3.10 -7.03
CA ASN A 340 -9.61 -3.33 -7.34
C ASN A 340 -9.49 -4.40 -8.43
N TYR A 341 -8.49 -4.25 -9.31
CA TYR A 341 -8.05 -5.34 -10.18
C TYR A 341 -7.51 -6.49 -9.33
N SER A 342 -8.06 -7.69 -9.53
CA SER A 342 -7.72 -8.86 -8.72
C SER A 342 -7.82 -10.20 -9.45
N SER A 343 -8.67 -10.29 -10.47
CA SER A 343 -8.88 -11.48 -11.32
C SER A 343 -8.77 -11.20 -12.82
N GLU A 344 -8.87 -9.92 -13.17
CA GLU A 344 -8.84 -9.39 -14.53
C GLU A 344 -7.42 -9.34 -15.09
N LEU A 345 -7.27 -9.56 -16.40
CA LEU A 345 -6.00 -9.47 -17.12
C LEU A 345 -5.80 -8.12 -17.80
N ASP A 346 -6.91 -7.49 -18.22
CA ASP A 346 -6.96 -6.24 -18.94
C ASP A 346 -7.58 -5.13 -18.06
N LEU A 347 -7.31 -3.87 -18.43
CA LEU A 347 -7.92 -2.70 -17.77
C LEU A 347 -9.32 -2.44 -18.33
N ASP A 348 -10.21 -1.97 -17.47
CA ASP A 348 -11.56 -1.48 -17.77
C ASP A 348 -11.64 0.03 -17.47
N VAL A 349 -12.20 0.78 -18.43
CA VAL A 349 -12.36 2.25 -18.36
C VAL A 349 -13.08 2.66 -17.08
N ASN A 350 -14.15 1.96 -16.72
CA ASN A 350 -15.02 2.37 -15.62
C ASN A 350 -14.37 2.06 -14.26
N THR A 351 -13.68 0.92 -14.17
CA THR A 351 -12.86 0.54 -13.01
C THR A 351 -11.67 1.51 -12.83
N ASP A 352 -11.00 1.89 -13.93
CA ASP A 352 -9.94 2.92 -13.93
C ASP A 352 -10.47 4.27 -13.41
N VAL A 353 -11.60 4.76 -13.93
CA VAL A 353 -12.22 6.02 -13.49
C VAL A 353 -12.55 5.98 -12.00
N LEU A 354 -13.07 4.87 -11.48
CA LEU A 354 -13.38 4.71 -10.05
C LEU A 354 -12.12 4.74 -9.16
N LEU A 355 -11.07 4.01 -9.56
CA LEU A 355 -9.79 3.98 -8.85
C LEU A 355 -9.10 5.35 -8.86
N LEU A 356 -9.04 6.00 -10.04
CA LEU A 356 -8.43 7.31 -10.18
C LEU A 356 -9.21 8.39 -9.42
N SER A 357 -10.54 8.35 -9.42
CA SER A 357 -11.37 9.28 -8.62
C SER A 357 -11.10 9.14 -7.11
N ALA A 358 -10.82 7.93 -6.63
CA ALA A 358 -10.41 7.71 -5.25
C ALA A 358 -9.02 8.28 -4.94
N VAL A 359 -8.08 8.19 -5.90
CA VAL A 359 -6.73 8.77 -5.76
C VAL A 359 -6.76 10.31 -5.81
N ASP A 360 -7.53 10.91 -6.72
CA ASP A 360 -7.78 12.35 -6.79
C ASP A 360 -8.37 12.87 -5.46
N HIS A 361 -9.38 12.18 -4.91
CA HIS A 361 -9.94 12.52 -3.60
C HIS A 361 -8.90 12.42 -2.47
N ILE A 362 -8.06 11.39 -2.47
CA ILE A 362 -6.94 11.24 -1.51
C ILE A 362 -5.97 12.44 -1.60
N LEU A 363 -5.63 12.89 -2.82
CA LEU A 363 -4.73 14.01 -3.06
C LEU A 363 -5.30 15.34 -2.55
N GLN A 364 -6.59 15.59 -2.77
CA GLN A 364 -7.27 16.79 -2.24
C GLN A 364 -7.14 16.90 -0.71
N TYR A 365 -7.22 15.79 0.03
CA TYR A 365 -6.98 15.79 1.47
C TYR A 365 -5.50 15.91 1.87
N ALA A 366 -4.56 15.45 1.04
CA ALA A 366 -3.14 15.72 1.24
C ALA A 366 -2.82 17.21 1.03
N ASP A 367 -3.51 17.90 0.10
CA ASP A 367 -3.37 19.34 -0.09
C ASP A 367 -3.89 20.17 1.09
N LEU A 368 -5.01 19.76 1.70
CA LEU A 368 -5.48 20.38 2.95
C LEU A 368 -4.40 20.31 4.05
N TYR A 369 -3.69 19.18 4.17
CA TYR A 369 -2.56 19.08 5.11
C TYR A 369 -1.44 20.08 4.80
N PHE A 370 -1.10 20.29 3.52
CA PHE A 370 -0.08 21.28 3.15
C PHE A 370 -0.54 22.72 3.42
N GLN A 371 -1.82 23.03 3.18
CA GLN A 371 -2.42 24.34 3.47
C GLN A 371 -2.41 24.62 4.99
N ASP A 372 -2.82 23.66 5.81
CA ASP A 372 -2.85 23.77 7.28
C ASP A 372 -1.46 23.90 7.93
N ASN A 373 -0.41 23.44 7.24
CA ASN A 373 0.98 23.43 7.69
C ASN A 373 1.89 24.45 6.95
N ALA A 374 1.34 25.25 6.03
CA ALA A 374 2.06 26.29 5.30
C ALA A 374 2.65 27.33 6.28
N PRO A 375 3.80 27.98 5.95
CA PRO A 375 4.45 28.94 6.85
C PRO A 375 3.53 30.04 7.38
N GLN A 376 2.70 30.62 6.50
CA GLN A 376 1.75 31.68 6.80
C GLN A 376 0.70 31.26 7.87
N ASN A 377 0.28 29.99 7.89
CA ASN A 377 -0.65 29.46 8.89
C ASN A 377 0.04 29.09 10.22
N LYS A 378 1.37 28.91 10.24
CA LYS A 378 2.11 28.67 11.49
C LYS A 378 2.31 29.96 12.28
N GLU A 379 2.54 31.09 11.60
CA GLU A 379 2.63 32.41 12.25
C GLU A 379 1.31 32.78 12.92
N LEU A 380 0.18 32.58 12.23
CA LEU A 380 -1.17 32.79 12.78
C LEU A 380 -1.48 31.89 13.99
N LYS A 381 -1.13 30.60 13.96
CA LYS A 381 -1.30 29.70 15.11
C LYS A 381 -0.43 30.14 16.30
N THR A 382 0.84 30.47 16.05
CA THR A 382 1.77 30.94 17.09
C THR A 382 1.33 32.27 17.72
N ALA A 383 0.63 33.13 16.97
CA ALA A 383 0.08 34.40 17.46
C ALA A 383 -1.28 34.27 18.18
N LEU A 384 -1.90 33.08 18.17
CA LEU A 384 -3.15 32.78 18.89
C LEU A 384 -2.92 31.92 20.15
N ASP A 385 -1.77 31.25 20.24
CA ASP A 385 -1.32 30.47 21.40
C ASP A 385 -0.44 31.30 22.38
N LEU A 386 -0.42 32.63 22.24
CA LEU A 386 0.25 33.64 23.08
C LEU A 386 -0.74 34.63 23.69
#